data_AF-B7C7X5-F1
#
_entry.id   AF-B7C7X5-F1
#
_cell.length_a   1.000
_cell.length_b   1.000
_cell.length_c   1.000
_cell.angle_alpha   90.00
_cell.angle_beta   90.00
_cell.angle_gamma   90.00
#
_symmetry.space_group_name_H-M   'P 1'
#
loop_
_entity.id
_entity.type
_entity.pdbx_description
1 polymer ?
#
loop_
_entity_poly.entity_id
_entity_poly.type
_entity_poly.pdbx_seq_one_letter_code
_entity_poly.pdbx_strand_id
1 'polypeptide(L)'
;MSKVTKIILGCILLGVAALGVYSYKVLVYDPQNIVSPAQQKTYDKLVSYADEYGDNMMSDAEKLELIDLNSGYKKLLDKQKTSINAYFKEQTGKSYTALLREVKELQKTKEEVKLPAYQQIVDLLNGWDAKSDEEKMAVADMQSVYSSLSKSLKKEVDSLSKSKTGKDFIDLCKEQAELKTAAQEKAQQEEEQKKSENASKIQEYQASLNSLQQDYDTYAQYAQSLESDLANASDEDRSQIQSQIDTNNQMLYSLQQQIAYYQQQIAALQS
;
A
#
# COMPACT_ATOMS: atom_id res chain seq x y z
N MET A 1 -23.43 -11.75 93.19
CA MET A 1 -22.49 -10.86 92.48
C MET A 1 -22.73 -9.42 92.92
N SER A 2 -21.70 -8.74 93.42
CA SER A 2 -21.85 -7.35 93.88
C SER A 2 -22.12 -6.41 92.69
N LYS A 3 -22.75 -5.26 92.95
CA LYS A 3 -22.97 -4.21 91.93
C LYS A 3 -21.67 -3.84 91.21
N VAL A 4 -20.56 -3.82 91.94
CA VAL A 4 -19.22 -3.48 91.43
C VAL A 4 -18.72 -4.56 90.46
N THR A 5 -18.91 -5.85 90.76
CA THR A 5 -18.50 -6.94 89.88
C THR A 5 -19.23 -6.92 88.53
N LYS A 6 -20.53 -6.56 88.52
CA LYS A 6 -21.29 -6.44 87.27
C LYS A 6 -20.82 -5.27 86.39
N ILE A 7 -20.45 -4.15 87.00
CA ILE A 7 -19.93 -2.97 86.30
C ILE A 7 -18.59 -3.28 85.64
N ILE A 8 -17.67 -3.91 86.39
CA ILE A 8 -16.35 -4.27 85.87
C ILE A 8 -16.48 -5.27 84.70
N LEU A 9 -17.34 -6.28 84.83
CA LEU A 9 -17.57 -7.25 83.76
C LEU A 9 -18.18 -6.61 82.51
N GLY A 10 -19.09 -5.63 82.68
CA GLY A 10 -19.65 -4.84 81.58
C GLY A 10 -18.61 -3.99 80.85
N CYS A 11 -17.69 -3.36 81.58
CA CYS A 11 -16.60 -2.57 80.99
C CYS A 11 -15.60 -3.46 80.21
N ILE A 12 -15.30 -4.66 80.72
CA ILE A 12 -14.42 -5.62 80.02
C ILE A 12 -15.09 -6.10 78.73
N LEU A 13 -16.39 -6.44 78.76
CA LEU A 13 -17.14 -6.85 77.57
C LEU A 13 -17.21 -5.73 76.52
N LEU A 14 -17.40 -4.47 76.93
CA LEU A 14 -17.35 -3.32 76.03
C LEU A 14 -15.96 -3.11 75.42
N GLY A 15 -14.90 -3.30 76.20
CA GLY A 15 -13.51 -3.22 75.71
C GLY A 15 -13.20 -4.30 74.68
N VAL A 16 -13.61 -5.55 74.92
CA VAL A 16 -13.44 -6.66 73.96
C VAL A 16 -14.26 -6.44 72.69
N ALA A 17 -15.50 -5.95 72.82
CA ALA A 17 -16.33 -5.61 71.66
C ALA A 17 -15.71 -4.46 70.83
N ALA A 18 -15.18 -3.41 71.47
CA ALA A 18 -14.51 -2.31 70.79
C ALA A 18 -13.23 -2.77 70.07
N LEU A 19 -12.44 -3.65 70.69
CA LEU A 19 -11.24 -4.24 70.06
C LEU A 19 -11.62 -5.19 68.91
N GLY A 20 -12.69 -5.97 69.03
CA GLY A 20 -13.21 -6.81 67.95
C GLY A 20 -13.68 -5.99 66.73
N VAL A 21 -14.40 -4.90 66.96
CA VAL A 21 -14.83 -3.98 65.88
C VAL A 21 -13.65 -3.26 65.24
N TYR A 22 -12.66 -2.83 66.03
CA TYR A 22 -11.43 -2.22 65.51
C TYR A 22 -10.62 -3.21 64.67
N SER A 23 -10.46 -4.45 65.15
CA SER A 23 -9.77 -5.52 64.43
C SER A 23 -10.48 -5.87 63.12
N TYR A 24 -11.82 -5.93 63.10
CA TYR A 24 -12.61 -6.11 61.88
C TYR A 24 -12.43 -4.94 60.90
N LYS A 25 -12.44 -3.69 61.38
CA LYS A 25 -12.27 -2.51 60.53
C LYS A 25 -10.88 -2.40 59.92
N VAL A 26 -9.83 -2.77 60.65
CA VAL A 26 -8.42 -2.66 60.20
C VAL A 26 -7.98 -3.87 59.38
N LEU A 27 -8.43 -5.09 59.70
CA LEU A 27 -7.99 -6.30 59.02
C LEU A 27 -8.92 -6.71 57.87
N VAL A 28 -10.25 -6.54 58.03
CA VAL A 28 -11.27 -7.00 57.07
C VAL A 28 -11.77 -5.86 56.18
N TYR A 29 -11.84 -4.63 56.71
CA TYR A 29 -12.38 -3.45 56.01
C TYR A 29 -11.33 -2.40 55.62
N ASP A 30 -10.06 -2.81 55.46
CA ASP A 30 -9.10 -2.03 54.69
C ASP A 30 -9.43 -2.23 53.20
N PRO A 31 -9.81 -1.18 52.44
CA PRO A 31 -10.09 -1.28 51.01
C PRO A 31 -8.92 -1.87 50.21
N GLN A 32 -7.69 -1.84 50.75
CA GLN A 32 -6.52 -2.47 50.14
C GLN A 32 -6.48 -4.01 50.28
N ASN A 33 -7.39 -4.61 51.07
CA ASN A 33 -7.50 -6.06 51.25
C ASN A 33 -8.69 -6.66 50.46
N ILE A 34 -9.55 -5.84 49.85
CA ILE A 34 -10.72 -6.30 49.08
C ILE A 34 -10.36 -6.31 47.59
N VAL A 35 -9.87 -7.45 47.10
CA VAL A 35 -9.45 -7.64 45.71
C VAL A 35 -10.63 -8.14 44.88
N SER A 36 -10.94 -7.47 43.76
CA SER A 36 -11.92 -7.98 42.80
C SER A 36 -11.34 -9.12 41.95
N PRO A 37 -12.17 -10.03 41.42
CA PRO A 37 -11.71 -11.11 40.53
C PRO A 37 -10.91 -10.61 39.31
N ALA A 38 -11.29 -9.44 38.77
CA ALA A 38 -10.58 -8.82 37.64
C ALA A 38 -9.19 -8.30 38.02
N GLN A 39 -9.04 -7.73 39.23
CA GLN A 39 -7.74 -7.31 39.76
C GLN A 39 -6.86 -8.53 40.05
N GLN A 40 -7.40 -9.60 40.62
CA GLN A 40 -6.63 -10.83 40.86
C GLN A 40 -6.15 -11.45 39.55
N LYS A 41 -7.02 -11.56 38.54
CA LYS A 41 -6.62 -12.05 37.21
C LYS A 41 -5.50 -11.21 36.57
N THR A 42 -5.56 -9.89 36.75
CA THR A 42 -4.51 -8.98 36.27
C THR A 42 -3.20 -9.19 37.03
N TYR A 43 -3.28 -9.38 38.35
CA TYR A 43 -2.14 -9.68 39.20
C TYR A 43 -1.46 -10.99 38.76
N ASP A 44 -2.21 -12.07 38.63
CA ASP A 44 -1.69 -13.38 38.24
C ASP A 44 -1.04 -13.35 36.86
N LYS A 45 -1.64 -12.62 35.90
CA LYS A 45 -1.06 -12.42 34.57
C LYS A 45 0.28 -11.69 34.63
N LEU A 46 0.41 -10.69 35.49
CA LEU A 46 1.67 -9.93 35.67
C LEU A 46 2.76 -10.78 36.34
N VAL A 47 2.39 -11.65 37.29
CA VAL A 47 3.32 -12.62 37.90
C VAL A 47 3.86 -13.58 36.84
N SER A 48 2.97 -14.24 36.09
CA SER A 48 3.36 -15.16 35.01
C SER A 48 4.25 -14.47 33.97
N TYR A 49 3.92 -13.22 33.62
CA TYR A 49 4.74 -12.45 32.69
C TYR A 49 6.14 -12.15 33.24
N ALA A 50 6.27 -11.90 34.54
CA ALA A 50 7.57 -11.65 35.17
C ALA A 50 8.47 -12.89 35.12
N ASP A 51 7.90 -14.08 35.31
CA ASP A 51 8.62 -15.36 35.24
C ASP A 51 9.20 -15.56 33.83
N GLU A 52 8.34 -15.45 32.80
CA GLU A 52 8.76 -15.59 31.39
C GLU A 52 9.79 -14.52 30.98
N TYR A 53 9.68 -13.30 31.53
CA TYR A 53 10.65 -12.23 31.29
C TYR A 53 12.01 -12.55 31.94
N GLY A 54 12.01 -13.10 33.16
CA GLY A 54 13.20 -13.43 33.94
C GLY A 54 14.07 -14.51 33.29
N ASP A 55 13.44 -15.46 32.60
CA ASP A 55 14.14 -16.49 31.82
C ASP A 55 14.84 -15.94 30.56
N ASN A 56 14.66 -14.65 30.27
CA ASN A 56 15.27 -13.92 29.16
C ASN A 56 15.05 -14.55 27.77
N MET A 57 14.02 -15.40 27.65
CA MET A 57 13.61 -16.04 26.40
C MET A 57 12.55 -15.24 25.63
N MET A 58 12.00 -14.18 26.23
CA MET A 58 11.07 -13.28 25.53
C MET A 58 11.78 -12.47 24.44
N SER A 59 11.23 -12.55 23.24
CA SER A 59 11.55 -11.66 22.12
C SER A 59 11.20 -10.21 22.44
N ASP A 60 11.80 -9.27 21.70
CA ASP A 60 11.44 -7.86 21.81
C ASP A 60 9.95 -7.57 21.60
N ALA A 61 9.26 -8.38 20.79
CA ALA A 61 7.84 -8.22 20.54
C ALA A 61 7.01 -8.60 21.79
N GLU A 62 7.35 -9.71 22.45
CA GLU A 62 6.72 -10.15 23.69
C GLU A 62 7.00 -9.17 24.84
N LYS A 63 8.21 -8.58 24.86
CA LYS A 63 8.57 -7.53 25.82
C LYS A 63 7.69 -6.28 25.69
N LEU A 64 7.20 -5.96 24.49
CA LEU A 64 6.31 -4.82 24.25
C LEU A 64 4.91 -5.01 24.86
N GLU A 65 4.47 -6.25 25.11
CA GLU A 65 3.16 -6.51 25.74
C GLU A 65 3.05 -5.90 27.14
N LEU A 66 4.18 -5.63 27.81
CA LEU A 66 4.22 -4.94 29.09
C LEU A 66 3.52 -3.56 29.04
N ILE A 67 3.51 -2.90 27.88
CA ILE A 67 2.82 -1.62 27.65
C ILE A 67 1.30 -1.82 27.72
N ASP A 68 0.77 -2.89 27.12
CA ASP A 68 -0.67 -3.19 27.11
C ASP A 68 -1.17 -3.60 28.51
N LEU A 69 -0.34 -4.34 29.25
CA LEU A 69 -0.61 -4.75 30.64
C LEU A 69 -0.68 -3.59 31.63
N ASN A 70 -0.07 -2.44 31.30
CA ASN A 70 -0.05 -1.26 32.17
C ASN A 70 -1.44 -0.70 32.49
N SER A 71 -2.40 -0.85 31.58
CA SER A 71 -3.78 -0.44 31.82
C SER A 71 -4.42 -1.22 32.99
N GLY A 72 -4.13 -2.52 33.08
CA GLY A 72 -4.54 -3.39 34.18
C GLY A 72 -3.76 -3.09 35.46
N TYR A 73 -2.43 -2.96 35.36
CA TYR A 73 -1.58 -2.62 36.49
C TYR A 73 -2.03 -1.35 37.24
N LYS A 74 -2.40 -0.29 36.50
CA LYS A 74 -2.90 0.97 37.11
C LYS A 74 -4.15 0.77 37.97
N LYS A 75 -4.98 -0.22 37.66
CA LYS A 75 -6.24 -0.55 38.38
C LYS A 75 -6.03 -1.46 39.59
N LEU A 76 -4.83 -1.99 39.80
CA LEU A 76 -4.48 -2.77 40.99
C LEU A 76 -4.43 -1.89 42.24
N LEU A 77 -4.65 -2.53 43.39
CA LEU A 77 -4.47 -1.90 44.70
C LEU A 77 -2.98 -1.61 44.96
N ASP A 78 -2.66 -0.65 45.84
CA ASP A 78 -1.27 -0.24 46.08
C ASP A 78 -0.41 -1.35 46.69
N LYS A 79 -1.00 -2.19 47.55
CA LYS A 79 -0.35 -3.43 48.04
C LYS A 79 0.02 -4.36 46.87
N GLN A 80 -0.93 -4.61 45.96
CA GLN A 80 -0.69 -5.43 44.78
C GLN A 80 0.39 -4.83 43.87
N LYS A 81 0.37 -3.52 43.63
CA LYS A 81 1.42 -2.82 42.85
C LYS A 81 2.80 -2.94 43.49
N THR A 82 2.86 -2.88 44.82
CA THR A 82 4.11 -3.06 45.58
C THR A 82 4.63 -4.49 45.42
N SER A 83 3.78 -5.50 45.61
CA SER A 83 4.13 -6.90 45.42
C SER A 83 4.58 -7.21 43.99
N ILE A 84 3.87 -6.71 42.98
CA ILE A 84 4.27 -6.87 41.57
C ILE A 84 5.63 -6.23 41.29
N ASN A 85 5.89 -5.01 41.77
CA ASN A 85 7.20 -4.38 41.56
C ASN A 85 8.35 -5.17 42.23
N ALA A 86 8.11 -5.72 43.41
CA ALA A 86 9.09 -6.58 44.10
C ALA A 86 9.32 -7.88 43.34
N TYR A 87 8.24 -8.54 42.90
CA TYR A 87 8.31 -9.80 42.15
C TYR A 87 9.05 -9.64 40.82
N PHE A 88 8.71 -8.62 40.03
CA PHE A 88 9.47 -8.30 38.81
C PHE A 88 10.95 -8.05 39.11
N LYS A 89 11.28 -7.38 40.22
CA LYS A 89 12.68 -7.12 40.59
C LYS A 89 13.41 -8.40 40.94
N GLU A 90 12.75 -9.37 41.57
CA GLU A 90 13.30 -10.69 41.87
C GLU A 90 13.57 -11.49 40.59
N GLN A 91 12.60 -11.56 39.68
CA GLN A 91 12.73 -12.35 38.44
C GLN A 91 13.67 -11.70 37.40
N THR A 92 13.66 -10.37 37.28
CA THR A 92 14.28 -9.66 36.15
C THR A 92 15.42 -8.72 36.55
N GLY A 93 15.64 -8.53 37.86
CA GLY A 93 16.56 -7.52 38.40
C GLY A 93 16.00 -6.08 38.41
N LYS A 94 14.82 -5.82 37.81
CA LYS A 94 14.20 -4.49 37.71
C LYS A 94 12.73 -4.51 38.10
N SER A 95 12.22 -3.42 38.67
CA SER A 95 10.80 -3.33 38.99
C SER A 95 9.94 -3.26 37.73
N TYR A 96 8.66 -3.65 37.84
CA TYR A 96 7.67 -3.52 36.77
C TYR A 96 7.68 -2.11 36.13
N THR A 97 7.67 -1.08 36.96
CA THR A 97 7.67 0.32 36.50
C THR A 97 8.96 0.73 35.80
N ALA A 98 10.10 0.15 36.15
CA ALA A 98 11.37 0.41 35.48
C ALA A 98 11.42 -0.28 34.11
N LEU A 99 11.01 -1.56 34.04
CA LEU A 99 10.90 -2.28 32.78
C LEU A 99 9.88 -1.65 31.84
N LEU A 100 8.73 -1.22 32.36
CA LEU A 100 7.73 -0.49 31.56
C LEU A 100 8.31 0.79 30.95
N ARG A 101 9.22 1.49 31.65
CA ARG A 101 9.90 2.67 31.11
C ARG A 101 10.84 2.29 29.98
N GLU A 102 11.66 1.26 30.18
CA GLU A 102 12.62 0.79 29.17
C GLU A 102 11.91 0.28 27.91
N VAL A 103 10.85 -0.51 28.08
CA VAL A 103 10.05 -1.02 26.96
C VAL A 103 9.38 0.13 26.20
N LYS A 104 8.95 1.21 26.88
CA LYS A 104 8.43 2.42 26.22
C LYS A 104 9.50 3.17 25.43
N GLU A 105 10.72 3.29 25.95
CA GLU A 105 11.82 3.90 25.21
C GLU A 105 12.21 3.03 24.00
N LEU A 106 12.26 1.70 24.16
CA LEU A 106 12.48 0.77 23.04
C LEU A 106 11.40 0.89 21.97
N GLN A 107 10.12 1.05 22.37
CA GLN A 107 9.03 1.33 21.44
C GLN A 107 9.27 2.64 20.69
N LYS A 108 9.63 3.71 21.41
CA LYS A 108 9.89 5.04 20.83
C LYS A 108 11.03 5.01 19.83
N THR A 109 12.16 4.37 20.16
CA THR A 109 13.29 4.20 19.22
C THR A 109 12.88 3.43 17.97
N LYS A 110 12.07 2.36 18.13
CA LYS A 110 11.52 1.60 16.99
C LYS A 110 10.51 2.40 16.16
N GLU A 111 9.80 3.35 16.76
CA GLU A 111 8.92 4.29 16.05
C GLU A 111 9.73 5.37 15.31
N GLU A 112 10.83 5.87 15.89
CA GLU A 112 11.74 6.82 15.23
C GLU A 112 12.41 6.23 13.99
N VAL A 113 12.78 4.95 14.00
CA VAL A 113 13.30 4.26 12.79
C VAL A 113 12.23 4.15 11.68
N LYS A 114 10.95 4.16 12.04
CA LYS A 114 9.82 4.07 11.09
C LYS A 114 9.32 5.43 10.61
N LEU A 115 9.87 6.54 11.13
CA LEU A 115 9.51 7.90 10.70
C LEU A 115 9.67 8.12 9.18
N PRO A 116 10.73 7.63 8.51
CA PRO A 116 10.86 7.80 7.05
C PRO A 116 9.73 7.11 6.27
N ALA A 117 9.29 5.93 6.70
CA ALA A 117 8.18 5.21 6.09
C ALA A 117 6.84 5.92 6.32
N TYR A 118 6.65 6.48 7.53
CA TYR A 118 5.51 7.34 7.83
C TYR A 118 5.51 8.60 6.95
N GLN A 119 6.67 9.25 6.82
CA GLN A 119 6.81 10.49 6.07
C GLN A 119 6.49 10.29 4.58
N GLN A 120 6.92 9.18 3.98
CA GLN A 120 6.55 8.84 2.59
C GLN A 120 5.04 8.84 2.37
N ILE A 121 4.28 8.24 3.30
CA ILE A 121 2.82 8.19 3.22
C ILE A 121 2.22 9.59 3.43
N VAL A 122 2.72 10.35 4.40
CA VAL A 122 2.26 11.71 4.68
C VAL A 122 2.50 12.64 3.49
N ASP A 123 3.65 12.53 2.83
CA ASP A 123 3.98 13.34 1.64
C ASP A 123 3.07 13.04 0.45
N LEU A 124 2.66 11.78 0.28
CA LEU A 124 1.68 11.38 -0.73
C LEU A 124 0.27 11.89 -0.42
N LEU A 125 -0.12 11.95 0.85
CA LEU A 125 -1.43 12.45 1.27
C LEU A 125 -1.49 13.99 1.32
N ASN A 126 -0.35 14.66 1.50
CA ASN A 126 -0.29 16.10 1.53
C ASN A 126 -0.52 16.69 0.14
N GLY A 127 -1.37 17.72 0.09
CA GLY A 127 -1.76 18.33 -1.19
C GLY A 127 -2.56 17.41 -2.09
N TRP A 128 -3.25 16.38 -1.54
CA TRP A 128 -4.01 15.37 -2.29
C TRP A 128 -4.86 15.94 -3.44
N ASP A 129 -5.62 17.01 -3.17
CA ASP A 129 -6.52 17.62 -4.15
C ASP A 129 -5.80 18.26 -5.34
N ALA A 130 -4.53 18.64 -5.16
CA ALA A 130 -3.70 19.26 -6.19
C ALA A 130 -2.87 18.25 -7.00
N LYS A 131 -2.87 16.97 -6.62
CA LYS A 131 -2.11 15.90 -7.30
C LYS A 131 -2.80 15.42 -8.57
N SER A 132 -1.99 15.04 -9.57
CA SER A 132 -2.49 14.33 -10.74
C SER A 132 -2.97 12.92 -10.39
N ASP A 133 -3.70 12.29 -11.30
CA ASP A 133 -4.18 10.93 -11.09
C ASP A 133 -3.01 9.93 -11.04
N GLU A 134 -1.96 10.10 -11.85
CA GLU A 134 -0.72 9.31 -11.72
C GLU A 134 -0.04 9.47 -10.36
N GLU A 135 0.02 10.69 -9.82
CA GLU A 135 0.60 10.92 -8.50
C GLU A 135 -0.23 10.28 -7.38
N LYS A 136 -1.55 10.28 -7.52
CA LYS A 136 -2.47 9.62 -6.57
C LYS A 136 -2.35 8.10 -6.62
N MET A 137 -2.14 7.53 -7.81
CA MET A 137 -1.95 6.10 -8.01
C MET A 137 -0.72 5.54 -7.29
N ALA A 138 0.30 6.36 -6.99
CA ALA A 138 1.46 5.94 -6.20
C ALA A 138 1.10 5.46 -4.78
N VAL A 139 -0.06 5.86 -4.25
CA VAL A 139 -0.57 5.37 -2.96
C VAL A 139 -0.85 3.86 -2.99
N ALA A 140 -1.19 3.29 -4.16
CA ALA A 140 -1.43 1.86 -4.30
C ALA A 140 -0.23 1.01 -3.82
N ASP A 141 1.00 1.50 -4.03
CA ASP A 141 2.22 0.76 -3.70
C ASP A 141 2.60 0.87 -2.21
N MET A 142 1.89 1.71 -1.44
CA MET A 142 2.23 2.03 -0.05
C MET A 142 1.60 1.09 0.99
N GLN A 143 0.80 0.11 0.58
CA GLN A 143 0.13 -0.80 1.51
C GLN A 143 1.13 -1.55 2.41
N SER A 144 2.27 -1.98 1.86
CA SER A 144 3.34 -2.64 2.63
C SER A 144 4.02 -1.68 3.61
N VAL A 145 4.32 -0.45 3.15
CA VAL A 145 4.89 0.62 3.97
C VAL A 145 3.98 0.92 5.16
N TYR A 146 2.68 1.10 4.92
CA TYR A 146 1.68 1.30 5.97
C TYR A 146 1.64 0.11 6.94
N SER A 147 1.63 -1.13 6.42
CA SER A 147 1.58 -2.34 7.24
C SER A 147 2.77 -2.45 8.21
N SER A 148 3.94 -1.92 7.82
CA SER A 148 5.14 -1.89 8.66
C SER A 148 5.05 -0.89 9.82
N LEU A 149 4.17 0.11 9.76
CA LEU A 149 4.04 1.15 10.78
C LEU A 149 3.53 0.62 12.13
N SER A 150 3.83 1.36 13.20
CA SER A 150 3.27 1.08 14.53
C SER A 150 1.76 1.36 14.57
N LYS A 151 1.07 0.83 15.59
CA LYS A 151 -0.36 1.08 15.80
C LYS A 151 -0.67 2.57 16.00
N SER A 152 0.26 3.36 16.56
CA SER A 152 0.08 4.80 16.72
C SER A 152 0.17 5.53 15.38
N LEU A 153 1.24 5.27 14.63
CA LEU A 153 1.48 5.91 13.32
C LEU A 153 0.40 5.53 12.28
N LYS A 154 -0.09 4.28 12.30
CA LYS A 154 -1.22 3.85 11.46
C LYS A 154 -2.46 4.70 11.70
N LYS A 155 -2.79 5.00 12.97
CA LYS A 155 -3.94 5.84 13.32
C LYS A 155 -3.78 7.26 12.79
N GLU A 156 -2.59 7.84 12.89
CA GLU A 156 -2.32 9.17 12.34
C GLU A 156 -2.47 9.20 10.83
N VAL A 157 -1.92 8.20 10.13
CA VAL A 157 -2.07 8.05 8.68
C VAL A 157 -3.55 7.88 8.31
N ASP A 158 -4.31 7.04 9.01
CA ASP A 158 -5.74 6.86 8.74
C ASP A 158 -6.54 8.14 9.00
N SER A 159 -6.22 8.88 10.05
CA SER A 159 -6.84 10.18 10.34
C SER A 159 -6.53 11.20 9.24
N LEU A 160 -5.26 11.27 8.78
CA LEU A 160 -4.86 12.15 7.68
C LEU A 160 -5.55 11.75 6.38
N SER A 161 -5.51 10.47 6.01
CA SER A 161 -6.19 9.93 4.83
C SER A 161 -7.67 10.28 4.85
N LYS A 162 -8.38 10.00 5.96
CA LYS A 162 -9.81 10.33 6.09
C LYS A 162 -10.08 11.82 5.94
N SER A 163 -9.20 12.67 6.49
CA SER A 163 -9.33 14.11 6.36
C SER A 163 -9.14 14.61 4.92
N LYS A 164 -8.34 13.92 4.10
CA LYS A 164 -8.01 14.32 2.73
C LYS A 164 -8.91 13.68 1.69
N THR A 165 -9.33 12.44 1.91
CA THR A 165 -9.98 11.60 0.89
C THR A 165 -11.32 11.05 1.35
N GLY A 166 -11.68 11.21 2.62
CA GLY A 166 -12.86 10.59 3.22
C GLY A 166 -12.71 9.09 3.53
N LYS A 167 -11.54 8.48 3.25
CA LYS A 167 -11.30 7.03 3.38
C LYS A 167 -10.12 6.75 4.30
N ASP A 168 -10.14 5.59 4.96
CA ASP A 168 -8.92 5.10 5.59
C ASP A 168 -7.85 4.79 4.53
N PHE A 169 -6.60 4.65 4.98
CA PHE A 169 -5.49 4.58 4.03
C PHE A 169 -5.50 3.27 3.23
N ILE A 170 -5.95 2.17 3.84
CA ILE A 170 -6.01 0.87 3.16
C ILE A 170 -7.07 0.87 2.07
N ASP A 171 -8.25 1.43 2.34
CA ASP A 171 -9.30 1.55 1.34
C ASP A 171 -8.89 2.49 0.20
N LEU A 172 -8.17 3.58 0.52
CA LEU A 172 -7.56 4.44 -0.49
C LEU A 172 -6.54 3.68 -1.35
N CYS A 173 -5.64 2.89 -0.75
CA CYS A 173 -4.67 2.08 -1.51
C CYS A 173 -5.36 1.12 -2.48
N LYS A 174 -6.44 0.45 -2.05
CA LYS A 174 -7.18 -0.48 -2.91
C LYS A 174 -7.84 0.23 -4.10
N GLU A 175 -8.52 1.34 -3.84
CA GLU A 175 -9.15 2.13 -4.90
C GLU A 175 -8.11 2.63 -5.91
N GLN A 176 -6.97 3.14 -5.42
CA GLN A 176 -5.90 3.58 -6.31
C GLN A 176 -5.24 2.43 -7.07
N ALA A 177 -5.18 1.22 -6.50
CA ALA A 177 -4.69 0.02 -7.20
C ALA A 177 -5.62 -0.41 -8.33
N GLU A 178 -6.94 -0.36 -8.10
CA GLU A 178 -7.95 -0.63 -9.13
C GLU A 178 -7.86 0.39 -10.26
N LEU A 179 -7.74 1.69 -9.94
CA LEU A 179 -7.56 2.75 -10.92
C LEU A 179 -6.26 2.59 -11.73
N LYS A 180 -5.15 2.25 -11.05
CA LYS A 180 -3.86 1.97 -11.70
C LYS A 180 -3.96 0.79 -12.67
N THR A 181 -4.67 -0.26 -12.29
CA THR A 181 -4.90 -1.42 -13.15
C THR A 181 -5.76 -1.05 -14.35
N ALA A 182 -6.89 -0.36 -14.13
CA ALA A 182 -7.77 0.07 -15.21
C ALA A 182 -7.09 1.01 -16.21
N ALA A 183 -6.24 1.93 -15.72
CA ALA A 183 -5.46 2.83 -16.57
C ALA A 183 -4.46 2.05 -17.44
N GLN A 184 -3.80 1.04 -16.88
CA GLN A 184 -2.87 0.18 -17.63
C GLN A 184 -3.60 -0.68 -18.68
N GLU A 185 -4.74 -1.28 -18.32
CA GLU A 185 -5.55 -2.06 -19.25
C GLU A 185 -6.06 -1.20 -20.42
N LYS A 186 -6.52 0.03 -20.12
CA LYS A 186 -6.97 0.96 -21.15
C LYS A 186 -5.83 1.36 -22.10
N ALA A 187 -4.65 1.66 -21.56
CA ALA A 187 -3.49 1.99 -22.38
C ALA A 187 -3.07 0.82 -23.28
N GLN A 188 -3.12 -0.42 -22.78
CA GLN A 188 -2.86 -1.62 -23.57
C GLN A 188 -3.89 -1.83 -24.67
N GLN A 189 -5.19 -1.66 -24.36
CA GLN A 189 -6.25 -1.76 -25.35
C GLN A 189 -6.11 -0.72 -26.47
N GLU A 190 -5.79 0.54 -26.13
CA GLU A 190 -5.56 1.59 -27.11
C GLU A 190 -4.35 1.29 -28.01
N GLU A 191 -3.26 0.75 -27.44
CA GLU A 191 -2.08 0.34 -28.22
C GLU A 191 -2.39 -0.83 -29.15
N GLU A 192 -3.11 -1.84 -28.66
CA GLU A 192 -3.49 -3.01 -29.45
C GLU A 192 -4.50 -2.66 -30.55
N GLN A 193 -5.46 -1.78 -30.26
CA GLN A 193 -6.37 -1.24 -31.26
C GLN A 193 -5.61 -0.48 -32.35
N LYS A 194 -4.67 0.40 -31.97
CA LYS A 194 -3.84 1.14 -32.94
C LYS A 194 -2.99 0.20 -33.80
N LYS A 195 -2.43 -0.86 -33.22
CA LYS A 195 -1.70 -1.90 -33.99
C LYS A 195 -2.61 -2.61 -34.98
N SER A 196 -3.84 -2.97 -34.57
CA SER A 196 -4.83 -3.61 -35.43
C SER A 196 -5.30 -2.70 -36.58
N GLU A 197 -5.54 -1.43 -36.29
CA GLU A 197 -5.89 -0.41 -37.30
C GLU A 197 -4.74 -0.20 -38.29
N ASN A 198 -3.50 -0.08 -37.80
CA ASN A 198 -2.31 0.01 -38.65
C ASN A 198 -2.16 -1.24 -39.53
N ALA A 199 -2.36 -2.44 -38.98
CA ALA A 199 -2.26 -3.69 -39.73
C ALA A 199 -3.29 -3.77 -40.86
N SER A 200 -4.54 -3.40 -40.58
CA SER A 200 -5.61 -3.34 -41.59
C SER A 200 -5.26 -2.36 -42.71
N LYS A 201 -4.78 -1.16 -42.35
CA LYS A 201 -4.41 -0.11 -43.30
C LYS A 201 -3.19 -0.49 -44.14
N ILE A 202 -2.23 -1.20 -43.57
CA ILE A 202 -1.09 -1.77 -44.30
C ILE A 202 -1.58 -2.78 -45.34
N GLN A 203 -2.54 -3.65 -45.00
CA GLN A 203 -3.10 -4.60 -45.97
C GLN A 203 -3.79 -3.89 -47.15
N GLU A 204 -4.57 -2.84 -46.88
CA GLU A 204 -5.20 -2.02 -47.91
C GLU A 204 -4.15 -1.39 -48.84
N TYR A 205 -3.11 -0.77 -48.28
CA TYR A 205 -2.03 -0.17 -49.06
C TYR A 205 -1.21 -1.20 -49.84
N GLN A 206 -0.98 -2.38 -49.28
CA GLN A 206 -0.32 -3.48 -50.01
C GLN A 206 -1.15 -3.94 -51.21
N ALA A 207 -2.47 -4.06 -51.07
CA ALA A 207 -3.34 -4.41 -52.18
C ALA A 207 -3.31 -3.35 -53.31
N SER A 208 -3.39 -2.05 -52.95
CA SER A 208 -3.25 -0.96 -53.93
C SER A 208 -1.88 -0.95 -54.60
N LEU A 209 -0.82 -1.17 -53.84
CA LEU A 209 0.55 -1.24 -54.35
C LEU A 209 0.73 -2.39 -55.33
N ASN A 210 0.19 -3.57 -55.05
CA ASN A 210 0.24 -4.72 -55.96
C ASN A 210 -0.48 -4.42 -57.28
N SER A 211 -1.64 -3.76 -57.24
CA SER A 211 -2.37 -3.34 -58.44
C SER A 211 -1.57 -2.33 -59.26
N LEU A 212 -0.99 -1.31 -58.61
CA LEU A 212 -0.16 -0.31 -59.28
C LEU A 212 1.10 -0.93 -59.89
N GLN A 213 1.70 -1.90 -59.22
CA GLN A 213 2.87 -2.62 -59.72
C GLN A 213 2.51 -3.43 -60.97
N GLN A 214 1.36 -4.10 -60.98
CA GLN A 214 0.86 -4.83 -62.15
C GLN A 214 0.59 -3.90 -63.34
N ASP A 215 -0.03 -2.74 -63.08
CA ASP A 215 -0.27 -1.72 -64.12
C ASP A 215 1.07 -1.21 -64.67
N TYR A 216 2.02 -0.90 -63.79
CA TYR A 216 3.36 -0.45 -64.16
C TYR A 216 4.05 -1.48 -65.06
N ASP A 217 4.04 -2.76 -64.68
CA ASP A 217 4.64 -3.84 -65.46
C ASP A 217 3.98 -3.97 -66.84
N THR A 218 2.66 -3.79 -66.92
CA THR A 218 1.90 -3.80 -68.19
C THR A 218 2.34 -2.66 -69.10
N TYR A 219 2.42 -1.43 -68.59
CA TYR A 219 2.88 -0.27 -69.35
C TYR A 219 4.38 -0.35 -69.70
N ALA A 220 5.19 -0.99 -68.87
CA ALA A 220 6.62 -1.21 -69.13
C ALA A 220 6.82 -2.23 -70.26
N GLN A 221 6.02 -3.30 -70.29
CA GLN A 221 6.00 -4.24 -71.41
C GLN A 221 5.51 -3.58 -72.69
N TYR A 222 4.47 -2.74 -72.61
CA TYR A 222 3.99 -1.99 -73.76
C TYR A 222 5.04 -1.00 -74.29
N ALA A 223 5.83 -0.37 -73.42
CA ALA A 223 6.96 0.47 -73.80
C ALA A 223 7.96 -0.30 -74.69
N GLN A 224 8.33 -1.52 -74.27
CA GLN A 224 9.26 -2.37 -75.04
C GLN A 224 8.69 -2.75 -76.42
N SER A 225 7.37 -3.01 -76.50
CA SER A 225 6.71 -3.23 -77.79
C SER A 225 6.80 -2.01 -78.69
N LEU A 226 6.49 -0.82 -78.15
CA LEU A 226 6.55 0.43 -78.90
C LEU A 226 7.98 0.76 -79.37
N GLU A 227 8.99 0.50 -78.55
CA GLU A 227 10.40 0.66 -78.94
C GLU A 227 10.79 -0.29 -80.09
N SER A 228 10.32 -1.54 -80.03
CA SER A 228 10.49 -2.52 -81.11
C SER A 228 9.77 -2.11 -82.39
N ASP A 229 8.53 -1.61 -82.28
CA ASP A 229 7.75 -1.13 -83.42
C ASP A 229 8.41 0.10 -84.06
N LEU A 230 8.90 1.04 -83.24
CA LEU A 230 9.63 2.23 -83.70
C LEU A 230 10.89 1.86 -84.50
N ALA A 231 11.61 0.81 -84.08
CA ALA A 231 12.81 0.35 -84.77
C ALA A 231 12.53 -0.22 -86.17
N ASN A 232 11.31 -0.69 -86.41
CA ASN A 232 10.89 -1.31 -87.68
C ASN A 232 9.93 -0.43 -88.50
N ALA A 233 9.61 0.78 -88.03
CA ALA A 233 8.60 1.66 -88.61
C ALA A 233 9.07 2.41 -89.87
N SER A 234 8.13 2.70 -90.76
CA SER A 234 8.31 3.60 -91.90
C SER A 234 8.48 5.06 -91.43
N ASP A 235 9.10 5.93 -92.25
CA ASP A 235 9.30 7.34 -91.87
C ASP A 235 7.99 8.10 -91.58
N GLU A 236 6.87 7.68 -92.16
CA GLU A 236 5.54 8.27 -91.92
C GLU A 236 4.93 7.84 -90.57
N ASP A 237 5.17 6.61 -90.11
CA ASP A 237 4.58 6.08 -88.86
C ASP A 237 5.39 6.44 -87.61
N ARG A 238 6.68 6.75 -87.76
CA ARG A 238 7.61 7.02 -86.63
C ARG A 238 7.15 8.14 -85.72
N SER A 239 6.58 9.21 -86.27
CA SER A 239 6.09 10.34 -85.46
C SER A 239 4.92 9.96 -84.55
N GLN A 240 4.04 9.05 -85.01
CA GLN A 240 2.89 8.61 -84.23
C GLN A 240 3.32 7.65 -83.12
N ILE A 241 4.24 6.72 -83.42
CA ILE A 241 4.79 5.78 -82.43
C ILE A 241 5.56 6.53 -81.34
N GLN A 242 6.35 7.56 -81.72
CA GLN A 242 7.05 8.39 -80.74
C GLN A 242 6.09 9.10 -79.77
N SER A 243 4.97 9.64 -80.28
CA SER A 243 3.96 10.26 -79.42
C SER A 243 3.31 9.25 -78.44
N GLN A 244 3.16 7.99 -78.84
CA GLN A 244 2.67 6.93 -77.96
C GLN A 244 3.69 6.59 -76.88
N ILE A 245 4.98 6.50 -77.23
CA ILE A 245 6.08 6.29 -76.28
C ILE A 245 6.10 7.41 -75.24
N ASP A 246 6.02 8.67 -75.67
CA ASP A 246 6.06 9.82 -74.75
C ASP A 246 4.87 9.79 -73.77
N THR A 247 3.67 9.45 -74.28
CA THR A 247 2.47 9.29 -73.44
C THR A 247 2.61 8.13 -72.46
N ASN A 248 3.14 7.00 -72.91
CA ASN A 248 3.39 5.82 -72.09
C ASN A 248 4.40 6.12 -70.96
N ASN A 249 5.47 6.84 -71.28
CA ASN A 249 6.50 7.24 -70.32
C ASN A 249 5.95 8.20 -69.25
N GLN A 250 5.04 9.12 -69.62
CA GLN A 250 4.34 9.95 -68.65
C GLN A 250 3.49 9.10 -67.69
N MET A 251 2.83 8.06 -68.20
CA MET A 251 2.04 7.14 -67.37
C MET A 251 2.93 6.34 -66.41
N LEU A 252 4.03 5.78 -66.90
CA LEU A 252 5.01 5.07 -66.08
C LEU A 252 5.56 5.94 -64.95
N TYR A 253 5.89 7.20 -65.24
CA TYR A 253 6.36 8.16 -64.23
C TYR A 253 5.30 8.42 -63.16
N SER A 254 4.03 8.60 -63.55
CA SER A 254 2.92 8.78 -62.61
C SER A 254 2.71 7.55 -61.71
N LEU A 255 2.74 6.34 -62.29
CA LEU A 255 2.62 5.09 -61.53
C LEU A 255 3.78 4.93 -60.54
N GLN A 256 5.00 5.26 -60.95
CA GLN A 256 6.17 5.18 -60.07
C GLN A 256 6.06 6.10 -58.85
N GLN A 257 5.53 7.32 -59.02
CA GLN A 257 5.27 8.22 -57.89
C GLN A 257 4.23 7.65 -56.92
N GLN A 258 3.14 7.07 -57.45
CA GLN A 258 2.10 6.47 -56.62
C GLN A 258 2.61 5.23 -55.86
N ILE A 259 3.40 4.38 -56.50
CA ILE A 259 4.05 3.24 -55.84
C ILE A 259 4.94 3.72 -54.69
N ALA A 260 5.79 4.71 -54.93
CA ALA A 260 6.67 5.27 -53.90
C ALA A 260 5.88 5.86 -52.72
N TYR A 261 4.75 6.54 -52.99
CA TYR A 261 3.85 7.06 -51.96
C TYR A 261 3.32 5.94 -51.06
N TYR A 262 2.75 4.86 -51.63
CA TYR A 262 2.22 3.76 -50.82
C TYR A 262 3.31 3.01 -50.05
N GLN A 263 4.51 2.84 -50.62
CA GLN A 263 5.66 2.27 -49.91
C GLN A 263 6.02 3.09 -48.67
N GLN A 264 6.02 4.42 -48.79
CA GLN A 264 6.30 5.33 -47.67
C GLN A 264 5.21 5.25 -46.59
N GLN A 265 3.93 5.19 -46.98
CA GLN A 265 2.83 5.08 -46.03
C GLN A 265 2.86 3.75 -45.26
N ILE A 266 3.19 2.64 -45.92
CA ILE A 266 3.36 1.35 -45.26
C ILE A 266 4.51 1.41 -44.26
N ALA A 267 5.67 1.94 -44.66
CA ALA A 267 6.83 2.05 -43.78
C ALA A 267 6.53 2.90 -42.53
N ALA A 268 5.79 4.00 -42.68
CA ALA A 268 5.41 4.87 -41.57
C ALA A 268 4.42 4.22 -40.58
N LEU A 269 3.62 3.27 -41.02
CA LEU A 269 2.69 2.53 -40.16
C LEU A 269 3.35 1.33 -39.44
N GLN A 270 4.52 0.90 -39.92
CA GLN A 270 5.29 -0.21 -39.36
C GLN A 270 6.36 0.23 -38.33
N SER A 271 6.75 1.51 -38.36
CA SER A 271 7.68 2.13 -37.39
C SER A 271 7.00 2.46 -36.07
#